data_AF-A0A4Y2UTB3-F1
#
_entry.id   AF-A0A4Y2UTB3-F1
#
_cell.length_a   1.000
_cell.length_b   1.000
_cell.length_c   1.000
_cell.angle_alpha   90.00
_cell.angle_beta   90.00
_cell.angle_gamma   90.00
#
_symmetry.space_group_name_H-M   'P 1'
#
loop_
_entity.id
_entity.type
_entity.pdbx_description
1 polymer ?
#
loop_
_entity_poly.entity_id
_entity_poly.type
_entity_poly.pdbx_seq_one_letter_code
_entity_poly.pdbx_strand_id
1 'polypeptide(L)'
;MQKQITYLGHTVKEGVVFPDIKNLNSIKKVLPPQTKKQVRSFLGLTGFYRRFIPNYSKTALPLTNLTREDTKFVRSESEQLAFETLRDCLESEPCLKLPDFTREFSISTDASNYALGAVLVQSDDEGFKHPVAFASRKLGPTEVKYSTVEKECLGVLFGITQFKNYVYGTKFTLYSDQQSL
;
A
#
# COMPACT_ATOMS: atom_id res chain seq x y z
N MET A 1 -30.19 -17.34 -6.42
CA MET A 1 -28.95 -17.59 -5.65
C MET A 1 -27.88 -16.61 -6.10
N GLN A 2 -27.43 -15.70 -5.23
CA GLN A 2 -26.31 -14.81 -5.53
C GLN A 2 -25.00 -15.61 -5.47
N LYS A 3 -24.27 -15.67 -6.59
CA LYS A 3 -22.99 -16.39 -6.73
C LYS A 3 -21.77 -15.60 -6.21
N GLN A 4 -22.01 -14.41 -5.65
CA GLN A 4 -20.99 -13.47 -5.22
C GLN A 4 -21.53 -12.67 -4.05
N ILE A 5 -20.78 -12.60 -2.95
CA ILE A 5 -21.12 -11.77 -1.79
C ILE A 5 -19.92 -10.88 -1.46
N THR A 6 -20.19 -9.60 -1.18
CA THR A 6 -19.18 -8.68 -0.68
C THR A 6 -19.28 -8.63 0.83
N TYR A 7 -18.22 -9.07 1.52
CA TYR A 7 -18.17 -9.15 2.98
C TYR A 7 -16.80 -8.69 3.47
N LEU A 8 -16.75 -7.80 4.47
CA LEU A 8 -15.51 -7.27 5.06
C LEU A 8 -14.54 -6.60 4.07
N GLY A 9 -15.08 -5.99 3.01
CA GLY A 9 -14.23 -5.50 1.94
C GLY A 9 -13.52 -6.65 1.22
N HIS A 10 -14.22 -7.75 0.99
CA HIS A 10 -13.71 -8.83 0.18
C HIS A 10 -14.84 -9.34 -0.69
N THR A 11 -14.54 -9.68 -1.93
CA THR A 11 -15.51 -10.39 -2.78
C THR A 11 -15.30 -11.87 -2.56
N VAL A 12 -16.30 -12.59 -2.06
CA VAL A 12 -16.25 -14.04 -1.95
C VAL A 12 -16.95 -14.64 -3.16
N LYS A 13 -16.20 -15.40 -3.96
CA LYS A 13 -16.70 -16.12 -5.13
C LYS A 13 -16.21 -17.55 -5.07
N GLU A 14 -17.14 -18.51 -5.11
CA GLU A 14 -16.83 -19.96 -5.18
C GLU A 14 -15.90 -20.46 -4.06
N GLY A 15 -16.03 -19.92 -2.84
CA GLY A 15 -15.21 -20.32 -1.70
C GLY A 15 -13.81 -19.66 -1.67
N VAL A 16 -13.48 -18.85 -2.66
CA VAL A 16 -12.25 -18.07 -2.73
C VAL A 16 -12.56 -16.63 -2.29
N VAL A 17 -11.80 -16.13 -1.32
CA VAL A 17 -11.88 -14.76 -0.84
C VAL A 17 -11.05 -13.88 -1.80
N PHE A 18 -11.53 -12.71 -2.19
CA PHE A 18 -10.75 -11.78 -3.02
C PHE A 18 -10.54 -10.47 -2.23
N PRO A 19 -9.33 -9.89 -2.21
CA PRO A 19 -9.02 -8.60 -1.55
C PRO A 19 -10.03 -7.48 -1.87
N ASP A 20 -10.20 -6.50 -0.97
CA ASP A 20 -11.12 -5.38 -1.21
C ASP A 20 -10.71 -4.67 -2.49
N ILE A 21 -11.60 -4.74 -3.46
CA ILE A 21 -11.41 -4.13 -4.76
C ILE A 21 -11.33 -2.60 -4.60
N LYS A 22 -11.70 -2.02 -3.44
CA LYS A 22 -11.58 -0.58 -3.18
C LYS A 22 -10.15 -0.03 -3.18
N ASN A 23 -9.18 -0.72 -2.60
CA ASN A 23 -7.77 -0.28 -2.64
C ASN A 23 -7.07 -0.71 -3.93
N LEU A 24 -7.46 -1.88 -4.47
CA LEU A 24 -7.05 -2.28 -5.82
C LEU A 24 -7.57 -1.31 -6.87
N ASN A 25 -8.76 -0.75 -6.71
CA ASN A 25 -9.26 0.32 -7.56
C ASN A 25 -8.42 1.59 -7.42
N SER A 26 -7.85 1.88 -6.25
CA SER A 26 -6.91 2.98 -6.09
C SER A 26 -5.61 2.73 -6.84
N ILE A 27 -5.08 1.49 -6.84
CA ILE A 27 -3.90 1.06 -7.61
C ILE A 27 -4.20 1.06 -9.12
N LYS A 28 -5.34 0.49 -9.53
CA LYS A 28 -5.87 0.46 -10.91
C LYS A 28 -6.18 1.85 -11.45
N LYS A 29 -6.54 2.79 -10.57
CA LYS A 29 -6.80 4.21 -10.89
C LYS A 29 -5.62 5.10 -10.56
N VAL A 30 -4.41 4.57 -10.29
CA VAL A 30 -3.22 5.42 -10.16
C VAL A 30 -3.06 6.12 -11.49
N LEU A 31 -3.32 7.43 -11.49
CA LEU A 31 -3.05 8.26 -12.63
C LEU A 31 -1.54 8.32 -12.83
N PRO A 32 -1.08 8.34 -14.09
CA PRO A 32 0.34 8.49 -14.37
C PRO A 32 0.89 9.71 -13.60
N PRO A 33 1.94 9.56 -12.76
CA PRO A 33 2.43 10.63 -11.89
C PRO A 33 2.85 11.86 -12.69
N GLN A 34 2.27 13.01 -12.43
CA GLN A 34 2.45 14.29 -13.15
C GLN A 34 3.58 15.16 -12.55
N THR A 35 4.13 14.77 -11.40
CA THR A 35 5.16 15.53 -10.69
C THR A 35 6.24 14.61 -10.13
N LYS A 36 7.47 15.13 -9.94
CA LYS A 36 8.58 14.39 -9.31
C LYS A 36 8.20 13.81 -7.94
N LYS A 37 7.38 14.53 -7.16
CA LYS A 37 6.87 14.05 -5.85
C LYS A 37 5.98 12.82 -6.00
N GLN A 38 5.09 12.80 -7.00
CA GLN A 38 4.24 11.65 -7.28
C GLN A 38 5.04 10.46 -7.81
N VAL A 39 6.08 10.70 -8.62
CA VAL A 39 7.00 9.62 -9.06
C VAL A 39 7.72 9.00 -7.87
N ARG A 40 8.25 9.82 -6.94
CA ARG A 40 8.88 9.31 -5.70
C ARG A 40 7.92 8.49 -4.85
N SER A 41 6.68 8.96 -4.69
CA SER A 41 5.64 8.23 -3.95
C SER A 41 5.30 6.89 -4.63
N PHE A 42 5.18 6.88 -5.96
CA PHE A 42 4.92 5.66 -6.72
C PHE A 42 6.08 4.66 -6.62
N LEU A 43 7.33 5.13 -6.76
CA LEU A 43 8.52 4.29 -6.58
C LEU A 43 8.66 3.76 -5.15
N GLY A 44 8.20 4.50 -4.14
CA GLY A 44 8.12 4.02 -2.76
C GLY A 44 7.13 2.86 -2.63
N LEU A 45 5.94 3.00 -3.22
CA LEU A 45 4.92 1.94 -3.26
C LEU A 45 5.43 0.72 -4.02
N THR A 46 5.84 0.86 -5.28
CA THR A 46 6.31 -0.27 -6.11
C THR A 46 7.59 -0.87 -5.55
N GLY A 47 8.42 -0.07 -4.86
CA GLY A 47 9.65 -0.50 -4.20
C GLY A 47 9.39 -1.47 -3.04
N PHE A 48 8.27 -1.31 -2.33
CA PHE A 48 7.82 -2.27 -1.32
C PHE A 48 7.59 -3.66 -1.93
N TYR A 49 7.09 -3.71 -3.17
CA TYR A 49 6.81 -4.94 -3.93
C TYR A 49 7.93 -5.39 -4.85
N ARG A 50 9.13 -4.77 -4.78
CA ARG A 50 10.24 -5.03 -5.72
C ARG A 50 10.60 -6.51 -5.89
N ARG A 51 10.30 -7.35 -4.89
CA ARG A 51 10.62 -8.79 -4.89
C ARG A 51 9.68 -9.61 -5.79
N PHE A 52 8.49 -9.11 -6.10
CA PHE A 52 7.53 -9.75 -7.03
C PHE A 52 7.60 -9.22 -8.44
N ILE A 53 8.30 -8.09 -8.64
CA ILE A 53 8.41 -7.46 -9.95
C ILE A 53 9.72 -7.95 -10.59
N PRO A 54 9.67 -8.84 -11.59
CA PRO A 54 10.87 -9.31 -12.26
C PRO A 54 11.61 -8.12 -12.88
N ASN A 55 12.92 -8.08 -12.67
CA ASN A 55 13.77 -6.98 -13.14
C ASN A 55 13.35 -5.59 -12.65
N TYR A 56 12.76 -5.46 -11.44
CA TYR A 56 12.29 -4.20 -10.87
C TYR A 56 13.27 -3.03 -11.09
N SER A 57 14.55 -3.20 -10.75
CA SER A 57 15.56 -2.14 -10.89
C SER A 57 15.70 -1.64 -12.33
N LYS A 58 15.55 -2.52 -13.33
CA LYS A 58 15.61 -2.17 -14.75
C LYS A 58 14.34 -1.42 -15.18
N THR A 59 13.18 -1.90 -14.74
CA THR A 59 11.87 -1.30 -15.07
C THR A 59 11.67 0.05 -14.37
N ALA A 60 12.15 0.20 -13.13
CA ALA A 60 12.04 1.43 -12.34
C ALA A 60 13.11 2.48 -12.70
N LEU A 61 14.15 2.13 -13.48
CA LEU A 61 15.26 3.01 -13.82
C LEU A 61 14.81 4.32 -14.52
N PRO A 62 13.92 4.29 -15.54
CA PRO A 62 13.46 5.50 -16.20
C PRO A 62 12.74 6.45 -15.23
N LEU A 63 11.89 5.89 -14.35
CA LEU A 63 11.20 6.64 -13.31
C LEU A 63 12.16 7.19 -12.23
N THR A 64 13.18 6.43 -11.87
CA THR A 64 14.20 6.86 -10.90
C THR A 64 14.99 8.05 -11.46
N ASN A 65 15.33 8.03 -12.75
CA ASN A 65 16.02 9.14 -13.41
C ASN A 65 15.20 10.43 -13.44
N LEU A 66 13.87 10.34 -13.53
CA LEU A 66 12.95 11.50 -13.42
C LEU A 66 12.96 12.16 -12.04
N THR A 67 13.39 11.44 -10.99
CA THR A 67 13.40 11.98 -9.62
C THR A 67 14.66 12.75 -9.25
N ARG A 68 15.70 12.74 -10.11
CA ARG A 68 16.95 13.49 -9.90
C ARG A 68 16.70 14.99 -10.04
N GLU A 69 17.47 15.81 -9.31
CA GLU A 69 17.25 17.26 -9.26
C GLU A 69 17.50 17.93 -10.61
N ASP A 70 18.53 17.50 -11.33
CA ASP A 70 18.99 18.11 -12.59
C ASP A 70 18.18 17.72 -13.84
N THR A 71 17.22 16.78 -13.72
CA THR A 71 16.44 16.31 -14.87
C THR A 71 15.16 17.13 -15.04
N LYS A 72 14.89 17.63 -16.25
CA LYS A 72 13.55 18.19 -16.57
C LYS A 72 12.52 17.06 -16.52
N PHE A 73 11.38 17.34 -15.89
CA PHE A 73 10.28 16.37 -15.86
C PHE A 73 9.62 16.31 -17.24
N VAL A 74 10.00 15.30 -18.02
CA VAL A 74 9.42 15.02 -19.34
C VAL A 74 8.97 13.57 -19.33
N ARG A 75 7.69 13.33 -19.56
CA ARG A 75 7.20 11.96 -19.80
C ARG A 75 7.59 11.57 -21.22
N SER A 76 8.64 10.77 -21.38
CA SER A 76 8.86 10.04 -22.62
C SER A 76 8.07 8.73 -22.60
N GLU A 77 8.01 8.07 -23.76
CA GLU A 77 7.40 6.75 -23.88
C GLU A 77 8.03 5.72 -22.93
N SER A 78 9.33 5.87 -22.63
CA SER A 78 10.05 4.95 -21.76
C SER A 78 9.60 5.02 -20.29
N GLU A 79 9.30 6.22 -19.77
CA GLU A 79 8.79 6.35 -18.39
C GLU A 79 7.32 6.00 -18.29
N GLN A 80 6.54 6.22 -19.35
CA GLN A 80 5.16 5.77 -19.41
C GLN A 80 5.08 4.24 -19.42
N LEU A 81 5.90 3.58 -20.24
CA LEU A 81 6.00 2.12 -20.29
C LEU A 81 6.48 1.53 -18.96
N ALA A 82 7.47 2.16 -18.31
CA ALA A 82 7.93 1.77 -16.99
C ALA A 82 6.81 1.87 -15.94
N PHE A 83 6.04 2.96 -15.95
CA PHE A 83 4.90 3.14 -15.06
C PHE A 83 3.82 2.07 -15.27
N GLU A 84 3.44 1.83 -16.53
CA GLU A 84 2.42 0.83 -16.88
C GLU A 84 2.88 -0.59 -16.52
N THR A 85 4.12 -0.95 -16.83
CA THR A 85 4.67 -2.27 -16.48
C THR A 85 4.66 -2.50 -14.97
N LEU A 86 5.07 -1.50 -14.17
CA LEU A 86 5.05 -1.61 -12.71
C LEU A 86 3.62 -1.68 -12.17
N ARG A 87 2.69 -0.91 -12.73
CA ARG A 87 1.27 -0.99 -12.39
C ARG A 87 0.71 -2.38 -12.69
N ASP A 88 0.96 -2.89 -13.89
CA ASP A 88 0.43 -4.17 -14.35
C ASP A 88 1.01 -5.34 -13.53
N CYS A 89 2.27 -5.26 -13.11
CA CYS A 89 2.84 -6.24 -12.17
C CYS A 89 2.18 -6.18 -10.78
N LEU A 90 1.82 -4.98 -10.28
CA LEU A 90 1.08 -4.84 -9.04
C LEU A 90 -0.38 -5.29 -9.16
N GLU A 91 -0.95 -5.21 -10.35
CA GLU A 91 -2.28 -5.75 -10.66
C GLU A 91 -2.29 -7.27 -10.83
N SER A 92 -1.15 -7.86 -11.22
CA SER A 92 -1.02 -9.30 -11.36
C SER A 92 -1.09 -10.02 -10.01
N GLU A 93 -1.76 -11.17 -10.00
CA GLU A 93 -2.20 -11.97 -8.85
C GLU A 93 -1.13 -12.38 -7.80
N PRO A 94 0.20 -12.46 -8.07
CA PRO A 94 1.17 -12.89 -7.04
C PRO A 94 1.33 -11.91 -5.86
N CYS A 95 0.87 -10.67 -5.97
CA CYS A 95 0.95 -9.69 -4.88
C CYS A 95 -0.23 -9.80 -3.87
N LEU A 96 -1.25 -10.59 -4.19
CA LEU A 96 -2.51 -10.67 -3.44
C LEU A 96 -2.68 -12.06 -2.82
N LYS A 97 -1.80 -12.42 -1.87
CA LYS A 97 -2.01 -13.63 -1.06
C LYS A 97 -3.26 -13.44 -0.20
N LEU A 98 -4.10 -14.47 -0.17
CA LEU A 98 -5.26 -14.54 0.71
C LEU A 98 -4.84 -14.34 2.18
N PRO A 99 -5.61 -13.59 2.99
CA PRO A 99 -5.37 -13.55 4.42
C PRO A 99 -5.56 -14.93 5.03
N ASP A 100 -4.52 -15.41 5.70
CA ASP A 100 -4.53 -16.64 6.48
C ASP A 100 -4.78 -16.30 7.95
N PHE A 101 -6.02 -16.46 8.43
CA PHE A 101 -6.38 -16.13 9.82
C PHE A 101 -5.70 -17.02 10.87
N THR A 102 -4.97 -18.07 10.47
CA THR A 102 -4.17 -18.89 11.40
C THR A 102 -2.80 -18.28 11.72
N ARG A 103 -2.37 -17.28 10.94
CA ARG A 103 -1.09 -16.60 11.10
C ARG A 103 -1.26 -15.20 11.68
N GLU A 104 -0.24 -14.73 12.39
CA GLU A 104 -0.26 -13.39 12.96
C GLU A 104 -0.25 -12.31 11.87
N PHE A 105 -1.06 -11.27 12.10
CA PHE A 105 -1.06 -10.08 11.28
C PHE A 105 -0.04 -9.07 11.80
N SER A 106 0.41 -8.20 10.91
CA SER A 106 1.22 -7.03 11.21
C SER A 106 0.55 -5.79 10.62
N ILE A 107 0.57 -4.68 11.35
CA ILE A 107 0.09 -3.40 10.84
C ILE A 107 1.31 -2.47 10.74
N SER A 108 1.56 -1.90 9.57
CA SER A 108 2.51 -0.80 9.42
C SER A 108 1.75 0.50 9.18
N THR A 109 2.06 1.53 9.95
CA THR A 109 1.42 2.85 9.85
C THR A 109 2.44 3.92 9.54
N ASP A 110 2.03 4.90 8.74
CA ASP A 110 2.82 6.09 8.39
C ASP A 110 1.93 7.33 8.51
N ALA A 111 2.44 8.40 9.09
CA ALA A 111 1.75 9.67 9.17
C ALA A 111 2.55 10.77 8.47
N SER A 112 1.95 11.32 7.41
CA SER A 112 2.48 12.51 6.74
C SER A 112 1.83 13.78 7.31
N ASN A 113 2.36 14.95 6.90
CA ASN A 113 1.79 16.24 7.26
C ASN A 113 0.33 16.45 6.83
N TYR A 114 -0.19 15.65 5.89
CA TYR A 114 -1.50 15.87 5.27
C TYR A 114 -2.40 14.63 5.23
N ALA A 115 -1.87 13.45 5.51
CA ALA A 115 -2.57 12.19 5.38
C ALA A 115 -1.96 11.11 6.26
N LEU A 116 -2.80 10.15 6.66
CA LEU A 116 -2.41 8.92 7.36
C LEU A 116 -2.47 7.77 6.38
N GLY A 117 -1.52 6.85 6.53
CA GLY A 117 -1.46 5.56 5.85
C GLY A 117 -1.36 4.42 6.85
N ALA A 118 -2.00 3.31 6.53
CA ALA A 118 -1.82 2.05 7.24
C ALA A 118 -1.88 0.89 6.24
N VAL A 119 -1.08 -0.14 6.46
CA VAL A 119 -1.09 -1.38 5.70
C VAL A 119 -1.14 -2.57 6.65
N LEU A 120 -2.08 -3.46 6.41
CA LEU A 120 -2.16 -4.77 7.03
C LEU A 120 -1.30 -5.74 6.22
N VAL A 121 -0.45 -6.48 6.90
CA VAL A 121 0.61 -7.29 6.33
C VAL A 121 0.61 -8.65 7.02
N GLN A 122 0.98 -9.69 6.31
CA GLN A 122 1.13 -11.04 6.83
C GLN A 122 2.40 -11.69 6.29
N SER A 123 3.17 -12.32 7.18
CA SER A 123 4.38 -13.02 6.78
C SER A 123 4.07 -14.40 6.21
N ASP A 124 4.72 -14.78 5.11
CA ASP A 124 4.74 -16.17 4.64
C ASP A 124 5.82 -17.02 5.35
N ASP A 125 5.93 -18.28 4.94
CA ASP A 125 6.89 -19.24 5.50
C ASP A 125 8.35 -18.86 5.22
N GLU A 126 8.60 -18.00 4.25
CA GLU A 126 9.92 -17.45 3.93
C GLU A 126 10.22 -16.13 4.69
N GLY A 127 9.32 -15.73 5.61
CA GLY A 127 9.41 -14.48 6.37
C GLY A 127 9.07 -13.23 5.56
N PHE A 128 8.48 -13.38 4.38
CA PHE A 128 8.12 -12.26 3.52
C PHE A 128 6.77 -11.67 3.87
N LYS A 129 6.76 -10.35 3.97
CA LYS A 129 5.62 -9.52 4.35
C LYS A 129 4.69 -9.25 3.15
N HIS A 130 3.64 -10.04 3.02
CA HIS A 130 2.56 -9.86 2.03
C HIS A 130 1.52 -8.84 2.53
N PRO A 131 1.23 -7.77 1.79
CA PRO A 131 0.16 -6.87 2.17
C PRO A 131 -1.21 -7.48 1.88
N VAL A 132 -2.06 -7.46 2.90
CA VAL A 132 -3.42 -8.00 2.90
C VAL A 132 -4.43 -6.89 2.60
N ALA A 133 -4.25 -5.71 3.20
CA ALA A 133 -5.15 -4.58 3.05
C ALA A 133 -4.43 -3.23 3.24
N PHE A 134 -4.91 -2.19 2.57
CA PHE A 134 -4.41 -0.83 2.70
C PHE A 134 -5.50 0.07 3.29
N ALA A 135 -5.09 1.13 3.97
CA ALA A 135 -5.98 2.16 4.45
C ALA A 135 -5.26 3.50 4.37
N SER A 136 -5.94 4.52 3.88
CA SER A 136 -5.43 5.88 3.96
C SER A 136 -6.57 6.86 4.10
N ARG A 137 -6.33 7.97 4.81
CA ARG A 137 -7.23 9.12 4.81
C ARG A 137 -6.46 10.43 4.89
N LYS A 138 -7.06 11.49 4.36
CA LYS A 138 -6.56 12.85 4.56
C LYS A 138 -6.83 13.29 5.99
N LEU A 139 -5.89 14.06 6.54
CA LEU A 139 -6.06 14.74 7.82
C LEU A 139 -7.05 15.90 7.65
N GLY A 140 -7.95 16.06 8.61
CA GLY A 140 -8.83 17.21 8.71
C GLY A 140 -8.07 18.50 9.07
N PRO A 141 -8.69 19.68 8.94
CA PRO A 141 -8.04 20.98 9.18
C PRO A 141 -7.42 21.10 10.59
N THR A 142 -8.03 20.46 11.58
CA THR A 142 -7.53 20.40 12.95
C THR A 142 -6.39 19.39 13.09
N GLU A 143 -6.52 18.20 12.50
CA GLU A 143 -5.53 17.12 12.59
C GLU A 143 -4.23 17.47 11.85
N VAL A 144 -4.28 18.32 10.81
CA VAL A 144 -3.08 18.85 10.13
C VAL A 144 -2.21 19.68 11.08
N LYS A 145 -2.81 20.32 12.09
CA LYS A 145 -2.09 21.16 13.07
C LYS A 145 -1.45 20.35 14.20
N TYR A 146 -1.75 19.05 14.29
CA TYR A 146 -1.14 18.17 15.29
C TYR A 146 0.37 18.08 15.11
N SER A 147 1.07 17.90 16.22
CA SER A 147 2.50 17.58 16.23
C SER A 147 2.75 16.25 15.53
N THR A 148 3.99 16.00 15.10
CA THR A 148 4.36 14.74 14.43
C THR A 148 4.02 13.53 15.30
N VAL A 149 4.27 13.60 16.61
CA VAL A 149 3.98 12.50 17.54
C VAL A 149 2.48 12.21 17.64
N GLU A 150 1.65 13.25 17.71
CA GLU A 150 0.18 13.09 17.72
C GLU A 150 -0.34 12.51 16.40
N LYS A 151 0.25 12.91 15.26
CA LYS A 151 -0.11 12.37 13.95
C LYS A 151 0.26 10.89 13.82
N GLU A 152 1.43 10.49 14.32
CA GLU A 152 1.84 9.09 14.37
C GLU A 152 0.87 8.26 15.24
N CYS A 153 0.56 8.72 16.45
CA CYS A 153 -0.41 8.06 17.33
C CYS A 153 -1.79 7.95 16.66
N LEU A 154 -2.22 9.01 15.97
CA LEU A 154 -3.46 9.01 15.20
C LEU A 154 -3.40 8.03 14.02
N GLY A 155 -2.25 7.88 13.38
CA GLY A 155 -1.98 6.88 12.35
C GLY A 155 -2.13 5.46 12.87
N VAL A 156 -1.54 5.17 14.04
CA VAL A 156 -1.68 3.90 14.75
C VAL A 156 -3.14 3.59 15.08
N LEU A 157 -3.85 4.54 15.70
CA LEU A 157 -5.26 4.39 16.05
C LEU A 157 -6.11 4.17 14.80
N PHE A 158 -5.84 4.92 13.72
CA PHE A 158 -6.51 4.75 12.44
C PHE A 158 -6.27 3.36 11.85
N GLY A 159 -5.04 2.87 11.84
CA GLY A 159 -4.69 1.53 11.35
C GLY A 159 -5.40 0.42 12.12
N ILE A 160 -5.35 0.45 13.45
CA ILE A 160 -6.02 -0.55 14.31
C ILE A 160 -7.54 -0.49 14.11
N THR A 161 -8.13 0.70 14.09
CA THR A 161 -9.58 0.87 13.93
C THR A 161 -10.03 0.33 12.58
N GLN A 162 -9.26 0.61 11.52
CA GLN A 162 -9.64 0.23 10.17
C GLN A 162 -9.44 -1.27 9.91
N PHE A 163 -8.44 -1.88 10.53
CA PHE A 163 -8.17 -3.31 10.42
C PHE A 163 -8.73 -4.12 11.59
N LYS A 164 -9.61 -3.53 12.42
CA LYS A 164 -10.20 -4.18 13.60
C LYS A 164 -10.75 -5.56 13.28
N ASN A 165 -11.41 -5.72 12.13
CA ASN A 165 -12.00 -7.01 11.76
C ASN A 165 -10.98 -8.15 11.52
N TYR A 166 -9.69 -7.82 11.31
CA TYR A 166 -8.61 -8.80 11.13
C TYR A 166 -7.84 -9.06 12.43
N VAL A 167 -7.61 -8.01 13.21
CA VAL A 167 -6.73 -8.06 14.40
C VAL A 167 -7.49 -8.20 15.73
N TYR A 168 -8.82 -8.12 15.72
CA TYR A 168 -9.61 -8.23 16.94
C TYR A 168 -9.52 -9.64 17.54
N GLY A 169 -9.05 -9.72 18.78
CA GLY A 169 -8.90 -10.99 19.50
C GLY A 169 -7.68 -11.82 19.10
N THR A 170 -6.80 -11.29 18.26
CA THR A 170 -5.54 -11.95 17.86
C THR A 170 -4.33 -11.14 18.33
N LYS A 171 -3.17 -11.81 18.42
CA LYS A 171 -1.89 -11.11 18.57
C LYS A 171 -1.48 -10.55 17.22
N PHE A 172 -1.04 -9.30 17.20
CA PHE A 172 -0.53 -8.64 16.02
C PHE A 172 0.66 -7.75 16.37
N THR A 173 1.54 -7.54 15.40
CA THR A 173 2.69 -6.63 15.55
C THR A 173 2.38 -5.30 14.87
N LEU A 174 2.67 -4.18 15.53
CA LEU A 174 2.51 -2.85 14.95
C LEU A 174 3.88 -2.21 14.69
N TYR A 175 4.05 -1.66 13.49
CA TYR A 175 5.24 -0.93 13.05
C TYR A 175 4.84 0.52 12.74
N SER A 176 5.52 1.50 13.33
CA SER A 176 5.40 2.92 12.99
C SER A 176 6.80 3.46 12.71
N ASP A 177 6.92 4.41 11.79
CA ASP A 177 8.20 5.01 11.39
C ASP A 177 8.82 5.92 12.48
N GLN A 178 8.15 6.09 13.63
CA GLN A 178 8.70 6.83 14.75
C GLN A 178 9.60 5.95 15.63
N GLN A 179 10.91 6.20 15.56
CA GLN A 179 11.97 5.54 16.33
C GLN A 179 11.91 5.77 17.87
N SER A 180 10.79 6.27 18.41
CA SER A 180 10.66 6.73 19.80
C SER A 180 9.45 6.16 20.56
N LEU A 181 8.82 5.09 20.05
CA LEU A 181 7.79 4.33 20.78
C LEU A 181 8.40 3.11 21.49
#